data_AF-A0A4Y2Q412-F1
#
_entry.id   AF-A0A4Y2Q412-F1
#
_cell.length_a   1.000
_cell.length_b   1.000
_cell.length_c   1.000
_cell.angle_alpha   90.00
_cell.angle_beta   90.00
_cell.angle_gamma   90.00
#
_symmetry.space_group_name_H-M   'P 1'
#
loop_
_entity.id
_entity.type
_entity.pdbx_description
1 polymer ?
#
loop_
_entity_poly.entity_id
_entity_poly.type
_entity_poly.pdbx_seq_one_letter_code
_entity_poly.pdbx_strand_id
1 'polypeptide(L)'
;MKTINDTDHLIQVPPVALDGKVNYIHESDHIIHPMNLTTKRPVFPLNDALGEEYLTDEIATEPHYPIDAEGKPQYARLRNGDEKALTNSEGILYYAEIRDGKQVYPKKNNGDEYYLAKGKFDQFAALDVNKAPSYATLENGDEFYPKKQIE
;
A
#
# COMPACT_ATOMS: atom_id res chain seq x y z
N MET A 1 -20.20 -7.73 -10.33
CA MET A 1 -19.00 -8.61 -10.35
C MET A 1 -17.82 -7.74 -10.77
N LYS A 2 -16.92 -7.37 -9.85
CA LYS A 2 -15.65 -6.69 -10.22
C LYS A 2 -14.65 -7.80 -10.55
N THR A 3 -14.26 -7.91 -11.80
CA THR A 3 -13.30 -8.91 -12.28
C THR A 3 -11.90 -8.31 -12.17
N ILE A 4 -10.99 -8.96 -11.44
CA ILE A 4 -9.56 -8.61 -11.45
C ILE A 4 -8.87 -9.62 -12.36
N ASN A 5 -8.19 -9.10 -13.39
CA ASN A 5 -7.56 -9.91 -14.42
C ASN A 5 -6.10 -10.16 -14.00
N ASP A 6 -5.81 -11.35 -13.49
CA ASP A 6 -4.44 -11.85 -13.34
C ASP A 6 -4.34 -13.15 -14.14
N THR A 7 -3.30 -13.23 -14.96
CA THR A 7 -3.31 -13.92 -16.26
C THR A 7 -3.40 -15.44 -16.24
N ASP A 8 -3.59 -16.10 -15.10
CA ASP A 8 -3.73 -17.57 -15.05
C ASP A 8 -4.73 -18.12 -14.02
N HIS A 9 -5.27 -17.32 -13.09
CA HIS A 9 -6.27 -17.80 -12.13
C HIS A 9 -7.30 -16.71 -11.80
N LEU A 10 -8.59 -17.02 -12.02
CA LEU A 10 -9.70 -16.23 -11.51
C LEU A 10 -9.68 -16.29 -9.98
N ILE A 11 -9.04 -15.31 -9.34
CA ILE A 11 -9.18 -15.13 -7.90
C ILE A 11 -10.57 -14.52 -7.68
N GLN A 12 -11.50 -15.33 -7.18
CA GLN A 12 -12.73 -14.78 -6.62
C GLN A 12 -12.33 -13.91 -5.43
N VAL A 13 -12.51 -12.60 -5.59
CA VAL A 13 -12.61 -11.60 -4.53
C VAL A 13 -13.68 -12.03 -3.50
N PRO A 14 -13.75 -11.41 -2.31
CA PRO A 14 -14.51 -11.95 -1.20
C PRO A 14 -15.98 -12.23 -1.59
N PRO A 15 -16.60 -13.26 -0.97
CA PRO A 15 -17.93 -13.72 -1.35
C PRO A 15 -18.92 -12.55 -1.36
N VAL A 16 -19.61 -12.40 -2.49
CA VAL A 16 -20.62 -11.35 -2.67
C VAL A 16 -21.97 -11.91 -2.24
N ALA A 17 -22.63 -11.23 -1.31
CA ALA A 17 -23.99 -11.55 -0.90
C ALA A 17 -24.98 -11.35 -2.06
N LEU A 18 -26.18 -11.92 -1.93
CA LEU A 18 -27.24 -11.83 -2.94
C LEU A 18 -27.67 -10.39 -3.25
N ASP A 19 -27.50 -9.48 -2.30
CA ASP A 19 -27.78 -8.05 -2.43
C ASP A 19 -26.63 -7.27 -3.11
N GLY A 20 -25.55 -7.95 -3.50
CA GLY A 20 -24.38 -7.35 -4.14
C GLY A 20 -23.31 -6.83 -3.18
N LYS A 21 -23.49 -6.97 -1.85
CA LYS A 21 -22.47 -6.55 -0.87
C LYS A 21 -21.30 -7.53 -0.84
N VAL A 22 -20.08 -7.02 -0.80
CA VAL A 22 -18.86 -7.83 -0.64
C VAL A 22 -18.68 -8.16 0.84
N ASN A 23 -18.49 -9.43 1.19
CA ASN A 23 -18.21 -9.84 2.57
C ASN A 23 -16.71 -10.02 2.77
N TYR A 24 -16.06 -9.00 3.34
CA TYR A 24 -14.66 -9.08 3.71
C TYR A 24 -14.45 -9.95 4.95
N ILE A 25 -13.23 -10.49 5.09
CA ILE A 25 -12.77 -11.12 6.32
C ILE A 25 -12.12 -10.02 7.15
N HIS A 26 -12.45 -9.94 8.43
CA HIS A 26 -11.89 -8.96 9.36
C HIS A 26 -11.03 -9.63 10.41
N GLU A 27 -9.98 -8.95 10.83
CA GLU A 27 -9.28 -9.21 12.09
C GLU A 27 -9.36 -7.93 12.93
N SER A 28 -10.10 -8.00 14.04
CA SER A 28 -10.36 -6.84 14.91
C SER A 28 -10.99 -5.65 14.17
N ASP A 29 -10.19 -4.67 13.78
CA ASP A 29 -10.56 -3.38 13.20
C ASP A 29 -10.17 -3.22 11.73
N HIS A 30 -9.59 -4.25 11.10
CA HIS A 30 -9.09 -4.17 9.74
C HIS A 30 -9.50 -5.37 8.87
N ILE A 31 -9.51 -5.15 7.54
CA ILE A 31 -9.87 -6.15 6.54
C ILE A 31 -8.65 -6.98 6.11
N ILE A 32 -8.70 -8.30 6.28
CA ILE A 32 -7.69 -9.19 5.73
C ILE A 32 -7.86 -9.23 4.20
N HIS A 33 -6.85 -8.77 3.48
CA HIS A 33 -6.83 -8.86 2.02
C HIS A 33 -6.63 -10.32 1.58
N PRO A 34 -7.38 -10.80 0.57
CA PRO A 34 -7.08 -12.08 -0.06
C PRO A 34 -5.66 -12.09 -0.62
N MET A 35 -4.97 -13.22 -0.53
CA MET A 35 -3.58 -13.38 -0.98
C MET A 35 -3.52 -14.17 -2.29
N ASN A 36 -2.81 -13.65 -3.29
CA ASN A 36 -2.39 -14.46 -4.44
C ASN A 36 -1.19 -15.31 -4.00
N LEU A 37 -1.39 -16.63 -3.90
CA LEU A 37 -0.36 -17.55 -3.40
C LEU A 37 0.80 -17.77 -4.40
N THR A 38 0.59 -17.51 -5.69
CA THR A 38 1.64 -17.61 -6.72
C THR A 38 2.61 -16.43 -6.61
N THR A 39 2.07 -15.22 -6.49
CA THR A 39 2.88 -13.99 -6.39
C THR A 39 3.23 -13.61 -4.95
N LYS A 40 2.65 -14.29 -3.97
CA LYS A 40 2.70 -13.97 -2.54
C LYS A 40 2.31 -12.51 -2.24
N ARG A 41 1.35 -11.98 -3.00
CA ARG A 41 0.93 -10.58 -2.89
C ARG A 41 -0.56 -10.46 -2.60
N PRO A 42 -0.97 -9.52 -1.72
CA PRO A 42 -2.38 -9.19 -1.55
C PRO A 42 -3.04 -8.82 -2.88
N VAL A 43 -4.29 -9.23 -3.02
CA VAL A 43 -5.13 -8.90 -4.16
C VAL A 43 -5.88 -7.63 -3.84
N PHE A 44 -5.57 -6.57 -4.59
CA PHE A 44 -6.25 -5.29 -4.48
C PHE A 44 -7.30 -5.15 -5.60
N PRO A 45 -8.52 -4.69 -5.30
CA PRO A 45 -9.46 -4.31 -6.33
C PRO A 45 -8.93 -3.15 -7.17
N LEU A 46 -9.33 -3.11 -8.43
CA LEU A 46 -9.02 -2.00 -9.33
C LEU A 46 -10.13 -0.95 -9.30
N ASN A 47 -9.72 0.32 -9.40
CA ASN A 47 -10.59 1.44 -9.71
C ASN A 47 -10.78 1.61 -11.23
N ASP A 48 -11.61 2.57 -11.62
CA ASP A 48 -11.92 2.85 -13.03
C ASP A 48 -10.69 3.33 -13.82
N ALA A 49 -9.68 3.87 -13.14
CA ALA A 49 -8.39 4.24 -13.73
C ALA A 49 -7.40 3.07 -13.79
N LEU A 50 -7.82 1.85 -13.45
CA LEU A 50 -6.99 0.64 -13.39
C LEU A 50 -5.84 0.71 -12.37
N GLY A 51 -5.95 1.60 -11.38
CA GLY A 51 -5.10 1.58 -10.19
C GLY A 51 -5.73 0.71 -9.10
N GLU A 52 -4.89 0.14 -8.25
CA GLU A 52 -5.31 -0.63 -7.10
C GLU A 52 -5.85 0.27 -5.98
N GLU A 53 -6.83 -0.26 -5.25
CA GLU A 53 -7.48 0.38 -4.11
C GLU A 53 -7.33 -0.45 -2.85
N TYR A 54 -7.12 0.24 -1.74
CA TYR A 54 -7.20 -0.35 -0.42
C TYR A 54 -8.65 -0.61 -0.04
N LEU A 55 -8.87 -1.68 0.73
CA LEU A 55 -10.20 -2.07 1.18
C LEU A 55 -10.65 -1.26 2.40
N THR A 56 -11.91 -0.84 2.38
CA THR A 56 -12.66 -0.31 3.52
C THR A 56 -14.10 -0.83 3.47
N ASP A 57 -14.78 -0.80 4.62
CA ASP A 57 -16.21 -1.07 4.71
C ASP A 57 -16.85 -0.40 5.94
N GLU A 58 -18.05 -0.85 6.33
CA GLU A 58 -18.80 -0.32 7.47
C GLU A 58 -18.11 -0.61 8.83
N ILE A 59 -17.16 -1.55 8.89
CA ILE A 59 -16.42 -1.94 10.09
C ILE A 59 -15.01 -1.34 10.07
N ALA A 60 -14.25 -1.57 8.99
CA ALA A 60 -12.93 -1.02 8.76
C ALA A 60 -13.07 0.26 7.92
N THR A 61 -13.42 1.36 8.57
CA THR A 61 -13.69 2.64 7.91
C THR A 61 -12.43 3.36 7.45
N GLU A 62 -11.28 3.02 8.04
CA GLU A 62 -9.96 3.50 7.59
C GLU A 62 -9.19 2.36 6.91
N PRO A 63 -8.58 2.61 5.73
CA PRO A 63 -7.78 1.61 5.06
C PRO A 63 -6.47 1.37 5.82
N HIS A 64 -5.89 0.19 5.63
CA HIS A 64 -4.60 -0.20 6.20
C HIS A 64 -3.76 -0.91 5.14
N TYR A 65 -2.46 -0.97 5.37
CA TYR A 65 -1.55 -1.74 4.51
C TYR A 65 -1.73 -3.23 4.78
N PRO A 66 -2.09 -4.05 3.79
CA PRO A 66 -2.11 -5.49 3.97
C PRO A 66 -0.68 -6.00 4.21
N ILE A 67 -0.57 -7.00 5.07
CA ILE A 67 0.69 -7.64 5.42
C ILE A 67 0.79 -8.98 4.68
N ASP A 68 1.95 -9.27 4.08
CA ASP A 68 2.20 -10.57 3.47
C ASP A 68 2.54 -11.67 4.49
N ALA A 69 2.70 -12.91 4.02
CA ALA A 69 3.00 -14.04 4.88
C ALA A 69 4.35 -13.90 5.61
N GLU A 70 5.24 -13.05 5.11
CA GLU A 70 6.55 -12.73 5.67
C GLU A 70 6.51 -11.52 6.62
N GLY A 71 5.33 -10.95 6.91
CA GLY A 71 5.18 -9.85 7.84
C GLY A 71 5.53 -8.49 7.26
N LYS A 72 5.64 -8.36 5.92
CA LYS A 72 5.95 -7.10 5.26
C LYS A 72 4.68 -6.43 4.75
N PRO A 73 4.53 -5.11 4.95
CA PRO A 73 3.43 -4.38 4.37
C PRO A 73 3.56 -4.29 2.86
N GLN A 74 2.42 -4.33 2.19
CA GLN A 74 2.32 -4.26 0.74
C GLN A 74 1.53 -3.03 0.35
N TYR A 75 2.14 -2.20 -0.49
CA TYR A 75 1.48 -1.04 -1.05
C TYR A 75 0.59 -1.46 -2.22
N ALA A 76 -0.60 -0.86 -2.30
CA ALA A 76 -1.37 -0.81 -3.55
C ALA A 76 -0.55 -0.08 -4.63
N ARG A 77 -0.87 -0.28 -5.90
CA ARG A 77 -0.17 0.32 -7.04
C ARG A 77 -1.07 1.20 -7.89
N LEU A 78 -0.50 2.28 -8.38
CA LEU A 78 -1.07 3.08 -9.46
C LEU A 78 -1.01 2.30 -10.78
N ARG A 79 -1.77 2.76 -11.80
CA ARG A 79 -1.77 2.15 -13.13
C ARG A 79 -0.39 2.07 -13.78
N ASN A 80 0.51 3.00 -13.46
CA ASN A 80 1.88 3.02 -13.98
C ASN A 80 2.82 2.05 -13.23
N GLY A 81 2.32 1.33 -12.22
CA GLY A 81 3.09 0.39 -11.40
C GLY A 81 3.71 1.00 -10.15
N ASP A 82 3.69 2.34 -9.99
CA ASP A 82 4.21 2.98 -8.77
C ASP A 82 3.36 2.59 -7.57
N GLU A 83 4.01 2.27 -6.45
CA GLU A 83 3.33 2.03 -5.19
C GLU A 83 2.66 3.30 -4.69
N LYS A 84 1.50 3.15 -4.06
CA LYS A 84 0.60 4.22 -3.63
C LYS A 84 0.48 4.17 -2.11
N ALA A 85 1.04 5.14 -1.42
CA ALA A 85 0.86 5.25 0.03
C ALA A 85 -0.59 5.61 0.44
N LEU A 86 -0.92 5.25 1.67
CA LEU A 86 -2.16 5.60 2.34
C LEU A 86 -2.14 7.04 2.83
N THR A 87 -3.34 7.60 2.85
CA THR A 87 -3.63 8.93 3.36
C THR A 87 -4.58 8.78 4.54
N ASN A 88 -4.30 9.45 5.66
CA ASN A 88 -5.20 9.47 6.79
C ASN A 88 -6.43 10.39 6.52
N SER A 89 -7.37 10.43 7.46
CA SER A 89 -8.58 11.28 7.38
C SER A 89 -8.29 12.78 7.28
N GLU A 90 -7.09 13.23 7.64
CA GLU A 90 -6.63 14.63 7.51
C GLU A 90 -5.95 14.93 6.16
N GLY A 91 -5.87 13.95 5.24
CA GLY A 91 -5.21 14.15 3.95
C GLY A 91 -3.68 14.00 4.00
N ILE A 92 -3.12 13.46 5.08
CA ILE A 92 -1.68 13.29 5.28
C ILE A 92 -1.26 11.87 4.89
N LEU A 93 -0.29 11.77 3.96
CA LEU A 93 0.34 10.51 3.59
C LEU A 93 1.20 9.96 4.73
N TYR A 94 1.26 8.63 4.88
CA TYR A 94 2.14 7.99 5.86
C TYR A 94 2.75 6.70 5.33
N TYR A 95 3.95 6.37 5.80
CA TYR A 95 4.63 5.13 5.41
C TYR A 95 3.98 3.91 6.04
N ALA A 96 4.03 2.79 5.34
CA ALA A 96 3.75 1.49 5.92
C ALA A 96 4.82 1.11 6.96
N GLU A 97 4.44 0.32 7.95
CA GLU A 97 5.32 -0.10 9.05
C GLU A 97 5.37 -1.63 9.14
N ILE A 98 6.56 -2.20 9.32
CA ILE A 98 6.70 -3.61 9.69
C ILE A 98 6.45 -3.79 11.20
N ARG A 99 6.25 -5.03 11.64
CA ARG A 99 5.98 -5.36 13.05
C ARG A 99 6.96 -4.76 14.06
N ASP A 100 8.23 -4.59 13.69
CA ASP A 100 9.28 -4.04 14.56
C ASP A 100 9.30 -2.50 14.62
N GLY A 101 8.33 -1.83 13.99
CA GLY A 101 8.20 -0.38 14.06
C GLY A 101 9.02 0.40 13.03
N LYS A 102 9.70 -0.30 12.11
CA LYS A 102 10.41 0.33 10.99
C LYS A 102 9.43 0.67 9.86
N GLN A 103 9.51 1.89 9.38
CA GLN A 103 8.77 2.35 8.21
C GLN A 103 9.45 1.90 6.91
N VAL A 104 8.63 1.63 5.90
CA VAL A 104 9.07 1.11 4.60
C VAL A 104 8.73 2.15 3.54
N TYR A 105 9.71 2.53 2.72
CA TYR A 105 9.46 3.42 1.60
C TYR A 105 8.59 2.74 0.53
N PRO A 106 7.61 3.45 -0.05
CA PRO A 106 7.00 3.01 -1.29
C PRO A 106 8.00 3.11 -2.43
N LYS A 107 7.80 2.30 -3.46
CA LYS A 107 8.66 2.20 -4.63
C LYS A 107 7.95 2.64 -5.90
N LYS A 108 8.71 3.22 -6.81
CA LYS A 108 8.30 3.42 -8.20
C LYS A 108 8.37 2.10 -8.95
N ASN A 109 7.74 2.04 -10.12
CA ASN A 109 7.75 0.87 -10.98
C ASN A 109 9.17 0.48 -11.45
N ASN A 110 10.12 1.42 -11.44
CA ASN A 110 11.54 1.15 -11.73
C ASN A 110 12.34 0.67 -10.50
N GLY A 111 11.69 0.40 -9.36
CA GLY A 111 12.36 -0.10 -8.15
C GLY A 111 12.91 0.97 -7.21
N ASP A 112 13.00 2.23 -7.64
CA ASP A 112 13.46 3.33 -6.78
C ASP A 112 12.46 3.57 -5.64
N GLU A 113 12.97 3.67 -4.41
CA GLU A 113 12.19 4.17 -3.29
C GLU A 113 11.89 5.67 -3.46
N TYR A 114 10.81 6.16 -2.86
CA TYR A 114 10.49 7.58 -2.90
C TYR A 114 9.95 8.11 -1.58
N TYR A 115 10.27 9.37 -1.31
CA TYR A 115 9.79 10.08 -0.13
C TYR A 115 8.32 10.50 -0.29
N LEU A 116 7.55 10.33 0.77
CA LEU A 116 6.22 10.93 0.89
C LEU A 116 6.35 12.44 1.11
N ALA A 117 5.38 13.18 0.57
CA ALA A 117 5.31 14.63 0.65
C ALA A 117 4.13 15.08 1.52
N LYS A 118 4.38 16.05 2.38
CA LYS A 118 3.37 16.85 3.07
C LYS A 118 3.18 18.16 2.29
N GLY A 119 2.09 18.24 1.54
CA GLY A 119 1.87 19.38 0.63
C GLY A 119 2.80 19.34 -0.58
N LYS A 120 3.14 20.51 -1.12
CA LYS A 120 3.84 20.61 -2.41
C LYS A 120 5.36 20.41 -2.32
N PHE A 121 5.96 20.62 -1.15
CA PHE A 121 7.42 20.79 -1.05
C PHE A 121 8.11 20.04 0.10
N ASP A 122 7.39 19.64 1.14
CA ASP A 122 8.01 19.04 2.33
C ASP A 122 8.00 17.51 2.21
N GLN A 123 9.13 16.94 1.80
CA GLN A 123 9.37 15.50 1.88
C GLN A 123 9.87 15.12 3.27
N PHE A 124 9.45 13.97 3.79
CA PHE A 124 9.88 13.48 5.10
C PHE A 124 10.40 12.05 5.02
N ALA A 125 11.47 11.77 5.78
CA ALA A 125 12.09 10.46 5.83
C ALA A 125 11.23 9.42 6.55
N ALA A 126 11.36 8.16 6.13
CA ALA A 126 10.83 7.03 6.87
C ALA A 126 11.69 6.81 8.13
N LEU A 127 11.08 6.32 9.21
CA LEU A 127 11.75 6.05 10.47
C LEU A 127 12.23 4.60 10.57
N ASP A 128 13.42 4.39 11.12
CA ASP A 128 13.94 3.07 11.48
C ASP A 128 13.29 2.53 12.77
N VAL A 129 13.74 1.35 13.21
CA VAL A 129 13.27 0.70 14.46
C VAL A 129 13.53 1.55 15.72
N ASN A 130 14.52 2.44 15.69
CA ASN A 130 14.86 3.34 16.79
C ASN A 130 14.16 4.70 16.67
N LYS A 131 13.24 4.85 15.72
CA LYS A 131 12.58 6.11 15.37
C LYS A 131 13.55 7.20 14.89
N ALA A 132 14.70 6.81 14.35
CA ALA A 132 15.63 7.70 13.66
C ALA A 132 15.29 7.79 12.17
N PRO A 133 15.49 8.93 11.51
CA PRO A 133 15.33 9.03 10.06
C PRO A 133 16.22 8.04 9.31
N SER A 134 15.65 7.32 8.35
CA SER A 134 16.35 6.52 7.35
C SER A 134 16.28 7.20 5.98
N TYR A 135 17.04 6.71 5.00
CA TYR A 135 17.08 7.31 3.66
C TYR A 135 16.59 6.33 2.61
N ALA A 136 15.85 6.86 1.63
CA ALA A 136 15.37 6.09 0.49
C ALA A 136 16.54 5.66 -0.39
N THR A 137 16.45 4.46 -0.96
CA THR A 137 17.44 3.91 -1.88
C THR A 137 16.92 3.85 -3.32
N LEU A 138 17.80 4.09 -4.28
CA LEU A 138 17.56 3.79 -5.69
C LEU A 138 17.61 2.28 -5.93
N GLU A 139 17.14 1.82 -7.10
CA GLU A 139 17.19 0.40 -7.48
C GLU A 139 18.62 -0.19 -7.39
N ASN A 140 19.64 0.63 -7.66
CA ASN A 140 21.04 0.24 -7.59
C ASN A 140 21.61 0.18 -6.15
N GLY A 141 20.81 0.51 -5.14
CA GLY A 141 21.19 0.52 -3.73
C GLY A 141 21.77 1.83 -3.20
N ASP A 142 21.96 2.85 -4.05
CA ASP A 142 22.47 4.14 -3.60
C ASP A 142 21.39 4.89 -2.80
N GLU A 143 21.77 5.37 -1.62
CA GLU A 143 20.91 6.25 -0.81
C GLU A 143 20.81 7.65 -1.44
N PHE A 144 19.62 8.23 -1.38
CA PHE A 144 19.42 9.64 -1.72
C PHE A 144 18.58 10.36 -0.68
N TYR A 145 18.88 11.63 -0.47
CA TYR A 145 18.32 12.44 0.61
C TYR A 145 17.05 13.18 0.16
N PRO A 146 16.10 13.44 1.07
CA PRO A 146 14.90 14.20 0.73
C PRO A 146 15.31 15.61 0.30
N LYS A 147 14.74 16.07 -0.81
CA LYS A 147 15.04 17.41 -1.34
C LYS A 147 13.99 18.37 -0.83
N LYS A 148 14.44 19.42 -0.13
CA LYS A 148 13.62 20.63 0.04
C LYS A 148 13.67 21.40 -1.27
N GLN A 149 12.57 21.46 -2.02
CA GLN A 149 12.48 22.44 -3.11
C GLN A 149 12.38 23.82 -2.47
N ILE A 150 13.41 24.64 -2.68
CA ILE A 150 13.41 26.06 -2.32
C ILE A 150 12.79 26.80 -3.52
N GLU A 151 11.82 27.69 -3.28
CA GLU A 151 11.22 28.56 -4.30
C GLU A 151 12.24 29.49 -4.96
#